data_AF-A0A1A8RZF8-F1
#
_entry.id   AF-A0A1A8RZF8-F1
#
_cell.length_a   1.000
_cell.length_b   1.000
_cell.length_c   1.000
_cell.angle_alpha   90.00
_cell.angle_beta   90.00
_cell.angle_gamma   90.00
#
_symmetry.space_group_name_H-M   'P 1'
#
loop_
_entity.id
_entity.type
_entity.pdbx_description
1 polymer ?
#
loop_
_entity_poly.entity_id
_entity_poly.type
_entity_poly.pdbx_seq_one_letter_code
_entity_poly.pdbx_strand_id
1 'polypeptide(L)' 'ILPNGIPQSLLELVNVVKNTVGITTEIRLQYMDQDFGNEFFNLNATSELQDLGTIKVVQQEVVSLV' A
#
# COMPACT_ATOMS: atom_id res chain seq x y z
N ILE A 1 4.46 9.38 -7.15
CA ILE A 1 4.88 8.73 -8.41
C ILE A 1 5.95 7.70 -8.07
N LEU A 2 5.84 6.46 -8.54
CA LEU A 2 6.85 5.41 -8.33
C LEU A 2 7.93 5.55 -9.42
N PRO A 3 9.19 5.92 -9.08
CA PRO A 3 10.17 6.34 -10.07
C PRO A 3 10.61 5.22 -11.03
N ASN A 4 10.51 3.95 -10.60
CA ASN A 4 10.93 2.78 -11.35
C ASN A 4 9.74 1.86 -11.71
N GLY A 5 8.51 2.40 -11.74
CA GLY A 5 7.29 1.60 -11.88
C GLY A 5 6.92 0.85 -10.60
N ILE A 6 6.03 -0.13 -10.73
CA ILE A 6 5.54 -0.93 -9.60
C ILE A 6 6.67 -1.87 -9.10
N PRO A 7 7.06 -1.80 -7.82
CA PRO A 7 8.05 -2.71 -7.23
C PRO A 7 7.67 -4.19 -7.34
N GLN A 8 8.68 -5.05 -7.30
CA GLN A 8 8.47 -6.51 -7.36
C GLN A 8 8.06 -7.12 -6.01
N SER A 9 8.27 -6.40 -4.91
CA SER A 9 7.90 -6.87 -3.57
C SER A 9 6.99 -5.88 -2.84
N LEU A 10 6.06 -6.44 -2.06
CA LEU A 10 5.18 -5.63 -1.20
C LEU A 10 5.97 -4.81 -0.18
N LEU A 11 7.06 -5.37 0.38
CA LEU A 11 7.93 -4.68 1.33
C LEU A 11 8.59 -3.44 0.70
N GLU A 12 9.11 -3.57 -0.51
CA GLU A 12 9.71 -2.45 -1.23
C GLU A 12 8.67 -1.35 -1.51
N LEU A 13 7.46 -1.73 -1.94
CA LEU A 13 6.37 -0.78 -2.15
C LEU A 13 5.99 -0.05 -0.86
N VAL A 14 5.84 -0.76 0.26
CA VAL A 14 5.58 -0.17 1.58
C VAL A 14 6.67 0.85 1.94
N ASN A 15 7.93 0.51 1.74
CA ASN A 15 9.05 1.42 2.01
C ASN A 15 9.02 2.66 1.11
N VAL A 16 8.74 2.51 -0.19
CA VAL A 16 8.61 3.64 -1.12
C VAL A 16 7.47 4.56 -0.68
N VAL A 17 6.31 4.00 -0.32
CA VAL A 17 5.17 4.80 0.17
C VAL A 17 5.56 5.54 1.45
N LYS A 18 6.08 4.84 2.47
CA LYS A 18 6.52 5.44 3.74
C LYS A 18 7.49 6.60 3.51
N ASN A 19 8.51 6.39 2.68
CA ASN A 19 9.51 7.41 2.36
C ASN A 19 8.93 8.59 1.59
N THR A 20 8.02 8.33 0.65
CA THR A 20 7.39 9.38 -0.19
C THR A 20 6.51 10.30 0.64
N VAL A 21 5.76 9.76 1.61
CA VAL A 21 4.82 10.55 2.44
C VAL A 21 5.33 10.88 3.83
N GLY A 22 6.54 10.44 4.21
CA GLY A 22 7.14 10.71 5.52
C GLY A 22 6.53 9.93 6.68
N ILE A 23 6.01 8.71 6.45
CA ILE A 23 5.45 7.86 7.50
C ILE A 23 6.55 7.01 8.15
N THR A 24 6.68 7.11 9.47
CA THR A 24 7.67 6.34 10.25
C THR A 24 7.11 5.05 10.84
N THR A 25 5.79 4.99 11.07
CA THR A 25 5.10 3.84 11.67
C THR A 25 4.81 2.73 10.68
N GLU A 26 4.42 1.56 11.19
CA GLU A 26 3.95 0.46 10.35
C GLU A 26 2.60 0.78 9.69
N ILE A 27 2.46 0.34 8.45
CA ILE A 27 1.30 0.58 7.62
C ILE A 27 0.89 -0.69 6.87
N ARG A 28 -0.39 -0.76 6.53
CA ARG A 28 -0.92 -1.66 5.52
C ARG A 28 -1.31 -0.86 4.30
N LEU A 29 -1.13 -1.45 3.12
CA LEU A 29 -1.63 -0.89 1.87
C LEU A 29 -2.90 -1.61 1.44
N GLN A 30 -3.81 -0.86 0.82
CA GLN A 30 -4.98 -1.39 0.15
C GLN A 30 -5.03 -0.90 -1.30
N TYR A 31 -5.44 -1.74 -2.23
CA TYR A 31 -5.68 -1.36 -3.62
C TYR A 31 -7.18 -1.13 -3.86
N MET A 32 -7.49 -0.25 -4.80
CA MET A 32 -8.86 -0.04 -5.26
C MET A 32 -9.20 -1.07 -6.35
N ASP A 33 -10.19 -1.91 -6.09
CA ASP A 33 -10.64 -2.92 -7.04
C ASP A 33 -11.82 -2.38 -7.87
N GLN A 34 -11.59 -2.19 -9.17
CA GLN A 34 -12.60 -1.63 -10.08
C GLN A 34 -13.73 -2.61 -10.38
N ASP A 35 -13.48 -3.93 -10.27
CA ASP A 35 -14.48 -4.96 -10.50
C ASP A 35 -15.44 -5.08 -9.30
N PHE A 36 -15.00 -4.60 -8.12
CA PHE A 36 -15.80 -4.52 -6.89
C PHE A 36 -16.18 -3.08 -6.54
N GLY A 37 -16.68 -2.32 -7.53
CA GLY A 37 -17.30 -1.01 -7.27
C GLY A 37 -16.35 0.05 -6.71
N ASN A 38 -15.04 -0.08 -6.97
CA ASN A 38 -13.98 0.78 -6.42
C ASN A 38 -13.80 0.66 -4.90
N GLU A 39 -14.17 -0.49 -4.32
CA GLU A 39 -13.87 -0.78 -2.92
C GLU A 39 -12.37 -1.04 -2.70
N PHE A 40 -11.92 -0.86 -1.45
CA PHE A 40 -10.52 -1.02 -1.07
C PHE A 40 -10.29 -2.37 -0.37
N PHE A 41 -9.34 -3.15 -0.90
CA PHE A 41 -8.96 -4.46 -0.39
C PHE A 41 -7.50 -4.49 0.05
N ASN A 42 -7.17 -5.35 1.01
CA ASN A 42 -5.79 -5.51 1.47
C ASN A 42 -4.89 -5.94 0.32
N LEU A 43 -3.81 -5.18 0.11
CA LEU A 43 -2.79 -5.52 -0.87
C LEU A 43 -1.87 -6.60 -0.30
N ASN A 44 -1.84 -7.76 -0.94
CA ASN A 44 -1.01 -8.91 -0.56
C ASN A 44 0.13 -9.14 -1.57
N ALA A 45 -0.03 -8.73 -2.82
CA ALA A 45 0.98 -8.82 -3.87
C ALA A 45 0.95 -7.59 -4.79
N THR A 46 2.11 -7.15 -5.27
CA THR A 46 2.18 -5.97 -6.16
C THR A 46 1.56 -6.22 -7.54
N SER A 47 1.31 -7.49 -7.90
CA SER A 47 0.57 -7.87 -9.11
C SER A 47 -0.93 -7.53 -9.06
N GLU A 48 -1.48 -7.24 -7.88
CA GLU A 48 -2.87 -6.78 -7.72
C GLU A 48 -3.04 -5.30 -8.08
N LEU A 49 -1.93 -4.58 -8.27
CA LEU A 49 -1.95 -3.16 -8.62
C LEU A 49 -2.14 -2.96 -10.12
N GLN A 50 -2.94 -1.95 -10.44
CA GLN A 50 -3.08 -1.42 -11.79
C GLN A 50 -2.16 -0.21 -11.96
N ASP A 51 -1.67 -0.01 -13.18
CA ASP A 51 -0.92 1.21 -13.53
C ASP A 51 -1.79 2.45 -13.28
N LEU A 52 -1.19 3.49 -12.71
CA LEU A 52 -1.87 4.71 -12.24
C LEU A 52 -3.05 4.46 -11.27
N GLY A 53 -3.12 3.29 -10.64
CA GLY A 53 -4.12 2.95 -9.63
C GLY A 53 -3.98 3.76 -8.34
N THR A 54 -5.06 3.78 -7.55
CA THR A 54 -5.07 4.41 -6.22
C THR A 54 -4.77 3.38 -5.15
N ILE A 55 -3.80 3.70 -4.28
CA ILE A 55 -3.49 2.91 -3.08
C ILE A 55 -3.95 3.70 -1.85
N LYS A 56 -4.61 3.02 -0.92
CA LYS A 56 -4.97 3.57 0.39
C LYS A 56 -3.96 3.11 1.44
N VAL A 57 -3.47 4.07 2.24
CA VAL A 57 -2.60 3.80 3.38
C VAL A 57 -3.45 3.66 4.63
N VAL A 58 -3.28 2.54 5.35
CA VAL A 58 -3.94 2.28 6.63
C VAL A 58 -2.86 2.18 7.70
N GLN A 59 -2.91 3.07 8.70
CA GLN A 59 -2.02 2.98 9.85
C GLN A 59 -2.35 1.73 10.66
N GLN A 60 -1.32 0.99 11.06
CA GLN A 60 -1.51 -0.12 11.97
C GLN A 60 -1.46 0.41 13.40
N GLU A 61 -2.55 0.20 14.16
CA GLU A 61 -2.53 0.49 15.59
C GLU A 61 -1.51 -0.42 16.26
N VAL A 62 -0.57 0.19 16.98
CA VAL A 62 0.36 -0.55 17.83
C VAL A 62 -0.42 -1.03 19.04
N VAL A 63 -0.87 -2.29 19.01
CA VAL A 63 -1.43 -2.92 20.20
C VAL A 63 -0.28 -3.10 21.18
N SER A 64 -0.21 -2.21 22.17
CA SER A 64 0.69 -2.36 23.30
C SER A 64 0.18 -3.51 24.15
N LEU A 65 0.93 -4.62 24.20
CA LEU A 65 0.68 -5.70 25.15
C LEU A 65 1.06 -5.15 26.54
N VAL A 66 0.06 -4.76 27.32
CA VAL A 66 0.17 -4.40 28.74
C VAL A 66 0.00 -5.61 29.63
#